data_AF-G2ISB8-F1
#
_entry.id   AF-G2ISB8-F1
#
_cell.length_a   1.000
_cell.length_b   1.000
_cell.length_c   1.000
_cell.angle_alpha   90.00
_cell.angle_beta   90.00
_cell.angle_gamma   90.00
#
_symmetry.space_group_name_H-M   'P 1'
#
loop_
_entity.id
_entity.type
_entity.pdbx_description
1 polymer ?
#
loop_
_entity_poly.entity_id
_entity_poly.type
_entity_poly.pdbx_seq_one_letter_code
_entity_poly.pdbx_strand_id
1 'polypeptide(L)' 'MPDDVRQALERFQRFVERFPAGSVIDQQSGFSVADGMLLAGEIEMNARRWREPDENPID' A
#
# COMPACT_ATOMS: atom_id res chain seq x y z
N MET A 1 9.26 1.62 7.32
CA MET A 1 9.16 0.39 6.50
C MET A 1 10.54 -0.24 6.28
N PRO A 2 10.67 -1.55 6.55
CA PRO A 2 11.78 -2.40 6.10
C PRO A 2 11.93 -2.42 4.56
N ASP A 3 13.13 -2.65 4.05
CA ASP A 3 13.44 -2.56 2.61
C ASP A 3 12.81 -3.66 1.76
N ASP A 4 12.67 -4.86 2.32
CA ASP A 4 11.99 -5.99 1.69
C ASP A 4 10.50 -5.70 1.51
N VAL A 5 9.85 -5.12 2.52
CA VAL A 5 8.44 -4.70 2.47
C VAL A 5 8.25 -3.58 1.46
N ARG A 6 9.17 -2.61 1.39
CA ARG A 6 9.14 -1.53 0.40
C ARG A 6 9.23 -2.08 -1.02
N GLN A 7 10.17 -2.98 -1.28
CA GLN A 7 10.29 -3.63 -2.60
C GLN A 7 9.06 -4.46 -2.94
N ALA A 8 8.45 -5.15 -1.97
CA ALA A 8 7.23 -5.91 -2.19
C ALA A 8 6.06 -4.98 -2.56
N LEU A 9 5.92 -3.85 -1.88
CA LEU A 9 4.92 -2.84 -2.16
C LEU A 9 5.10 -2.22 -3.55
N GLU A 10 6.33 -1.87 -3.93
CA GLU A 10 6.63 -1.36 -5.29
C GLU A 10 6.25 -2.37 -6.37
N ARG A 11 6.53 -3.67 -6.16
CA ARG A 11 6.12 -4.73 -7.09
C ARG A 11 4.60 -4.87 -7.17
N PHE A 12 3.91 -4.74 -6.03
CA PHE A 12 2.45 -4.80 -5.96
C PHE A 12 1.80 -3.63 -6.70
N GLN A 13 2.26 -2.40 -6.47
CA GLN A 13 1.79 -1.21 -7.18
C GLN A 13 1.96 -1.38 -8.71
N ARG A 14 3.15 -1.81 -9.16
CA ARG A 14 3.40 -2.10 -10.59
C ARG A 14 2.55 -3.22 -11.15
N PHE A 15 2.14 -4.19 -10.33
CA PHE A 15 1.22 -5.24 -10.76
C PHE A 15 -0.18 -4.67 -10.99
N VAL A 16 -0.69 -3.87 -10.06
CA VAL A 16 -2.01 -3.22 -10.13
C VAL A 16 -2.09 -2.25 -11.33
N GLU A 17 -1.03 -1.49 -11.60
CA GLU A 17 -0.94 -0.54 -12.72
C GLU A 17 -1.00 -1.19 -14.12
N ARG A 18 -0.86 -2.52 -14.23
CA ARG A 18 -1.01 -3.23 -15.51
C ARG A 18 -2.46 -3.32 -15.97
N PHE A 19 -3.41 -3.09 -15.07
CA PHE A 19 -4.82 -3.19 -15.34
C PHE A 19 -5.42 -1.81 -15.61
N PRO A 20 -6.41 -1.69 -16.51
CA PRO A 20 -7.09 -0.43 -16.75
C PRO A 20 -7.72 0.12 -15.47
N ALA A 21 -7.70 1.44 -15.30
CA ALA A 21 -8.37 2.09 -14.18
C ALA A 21 -9.86 1.69 -14.14
N GLY A 22 -10.37 1.37 -12.95
CA GLY A 22 -11.75 0.93 -12.73
C GLY A 22 -12.04 -0.52 -13.12
N SER A 23 -11.04 -1.30 -13.54
CA SER A 23 -11.22 -2.73 -13.81
C SER A 23 -11.19 -3.59 -12.54
N VAL A 24 -11.83 -4.76 -12.64
CA VAL A 24 -11.77 -5.83 -11.64
C VAL A 24 -10.60 -6.76 -12.00
N ILE A 25 -9.67 -6.91 -11.07
CA ILE A 25 -8.47 -7.76 -11.21
C ILE A 25 -8.84 -9.23 -10.97
N ASP A 26 -9.68 -9.50 -9.95
CA ASP A 26 -10.20 -10.84 -9.67
C ASP A 26 -11.73 -10.83 -9.57
N GLN A 27 -12.37 -11.54 -10.50
CA GLN A 27 -13.83 -11.62 -10.61
C GLN A 27 -14.46 -12.41 -9.46
N GLN A 28 -13.74 -13.37 -8.88
CA GLN A 28 -14.31 -14.21 -7.83
C GLN A 28 -14.46 -13.44 -6.52
N SER A 29 -13.45 -12.67 -6.13
CA SER A 29 -13.51 -11.81 -4.94
C SER A 29 -14.12 -10.43 -5.19
N GLY A 30 -14.20 -10.01 -6.46
CA GLY A 30 -14.56 -8.64 -6.83
C GLY A 30 -13.43 -7.64 -6.63
N PHE A 31 -12.21 -8.10 -6.35
CA PHE A 31 -11.06 -7.25 -6.09
C PHE A 31 -10.73 -6.37 -7.30
N SER A 32 -10.74 -5.06 -7.10
CA SER A 32 -10.57 -4.07 -8.15
C SER A 32 -9.20 -3.38 -8.10
N VAL A 33 -8.87 -2.67 -9.17
CA VAL A 33 -7.70 -1.77 -9.20
C VAL A 33 -7.78 -0.73 -8.08
N ALA A 34 -8.99 -0.23 -7.77
CA ALA A 34 -9.18 0.74 -6.70
C ALA A 34 -8.83 0.16 -5.32
N ASP A 35 -9.24 -1.09 -5.06
CA ASP A 35 -8.91 -1.79 -3.81
C ASP A 35 -7.40 -2.00 -3.68
N GLY A 36 -6.73 -2.38 -4.77
CA GLY A 36 -5.28 -2.53 -4.79
C GLY A 36 -4.54 -1.22 -4.48
N MET A 37 -4.96 -0.12 -5.10
CA MET A 37 -4.36 1.19 -4.82
C MET A 37 -4.64 1.67 -3.39
N LEU A 38 -5.83 1.39 -2.86
CA LEU A 38 -6.20 1.70 -1.48
C LEU A 38 -5.28 0.96 -0.48
N LEU A 39 -5.12 -0.36 -0.64
CA LEU A 39 -4.25 -1.17 0.21
C LEU A 39 -2.80 -0.71 0.17
N ALA A 40 -2.30 -0.35 -1.02
CA ALA A 40 -0.95 0.20 -1.15
C ALA A 40 -0.79 1.50 -0.33
N GLY A 41 -1.75 2.41 -0.42
CA GLY A 41 -1.77 3.65 0.35
C GLY A 41 -1.85 3.41 1.87
N GLU A 42 -2.67 2.46 2.32
CA GLU A 42 -2.77 2.09 3.73
C GLU A 42 -1.45 1.56 4.30
N ILE A 43 -0.75 0.72 3.54
CA ILE A 43 0.57 0.18 3.93
C ILE A 43 1.58 1.32 4.06
N GLU A 44 1.60 2.26 3.11
CA GLU A 44 2.49 3.44 3.18
C GLU A 44 2.18 4.33 4.37
N MET A 45 0.90 4.62 4.62
CA MET A 45 0.46 5.46 5.74
C MET A 45 0.83 4.84 7.08
N ASN A 46 0.54 3.55 7.26
CA ASN A 46 0.91 2.85 8.49
C ASN A 46 2.43 2.84 8.65
N ALA A 47 3.18 2.56 7.60
CA ALA A 47 4.64 2.56 7.66
C ALA A 47 5.27 3.92 8.00
N ARG A 48 4.58 5.03 7.72
CA ARG A 48 4.98 6.38 8.17
C ARG A 48 4.67 6.58 9.66
N ARG A 49 3.49 6.18 10.12
CA ARG A 49 3.11 6.22 11.55
C ARG A 49 4.06 5.42 12.44
N TRP A 50 4.50 4.24 12.00
CA TRP A 50 5.50 3.44 12.74
C TRP A 50 6.91 4.04 12.73
N ARG A 51 7.19 5.01 11.85
CA ARG A 51 8.50 5.69 11.77
C ARG A 51 8.55 6.98 12.55
N GLU A 52 7.41 7.60 12.87
CA GLU A 52 7.36 8.67 13.86
C GLU A 52 7.58 8.00 15.22
N PRO A 53 8.76 8.12 15.85
CA PRO A 53 8.83 7.86 17.27
C PRO A 53 7.90 8.89 17.92
N ASP A 54 7.34 8.56 19.08
CA ASP A 54 6.84 9.59 19.98
C ASP A 54 8.00 10.57 20.26
N GLU A 55 8.16 11.61 19.44
CA GLU A 55 8.78 12.87 19.85
C GLU A 55 7.79 13.51 20.82
N ASN A 56 7.62 12.88 21.97
CA ASN A 56 7.20 13.55 23.18
C ASN A 56 8.45 14.30 23.64
N PRO A 57 8.48 15.64 23.55
CA PRO A 57 9.42 16.40 24.33
C PRO A 57 8.96 16.20 25.79
N ILE A 58 9.59 15.26 26.50
CA ILE A 58 9.41 15.16 27.96
C ILE A 58 10.22 16.30 28.59
N ASP A 59 9.47 17.16 29.28
CA ASP A 59 9.81 18.28 30.19
C ASP A 59 10.72 19.42 29.69
#